data_AF-A0AAP0LLJ3-F1
#
_entry.id   AF-A0AAP0LLJ3-F1
#
_cell.length_a   1.000
_cell.length_b   1.000
_cell.length_c   1.000
_cell.angle_alpha   90.00
_cell.angle_beta   90.00
_cell.angle_gamma   90.00
#
_symmetry.space_group_name_H-M   'P 1'
#
loop_
_entity.id
_entity.type
_entity.pdbx_description
1 polymer ?
#
loop_
_entity_poly.entity_id
_entity_poly.type
_entity_poly.pdbx_seq_one_letter_code
_entity_poly.pdbx_strand_id
1 'polypeptide(L)'
;MLTFIDRLWLSYGDERIMIVKTNHKDKLDLTLLRPGHMDVHIHMSYCTPCGFRMLASNYLWITEHPLFSEIEMSLELKKVIQVAEQLIRMRYHPR
;
A
#
# COMPACT_ATOMS: atom_id res chain seq x y z
N MET A 1 0.21 -9.61 -20.42
CA MET A 1 -0.42 -9.62 -19.07
C MET A 1 -1.94 -9.46 -19.16
N LEU A 2 -2.45 -8.64 -20.08
CA LEU A 2 -3.89 -8.44 -20.32
C LEU A 2 -4.68 -9.75 -20.47
N THR A 3 -4.22 -10.64 -21.35
CA THR A 3 -4.86 -11.93 -21.63
C THR A 3 -4.98 -12.86 -20.43
N PHE A 4 -4.14 -12.69 -19.41
CA PHE A 4 -4.23 -13.44 -18.16
C PHE A 4 -5.31 -12.85 -17.24
N ILE A 5 -5.37 -11.51 -17.14
CA ILE A 5 -6.38 -10.81 -16.34
C ILE A 5 -7.77 -11.02 -16.95
N ASP A 6 -7.91 -10.96 -18.28
CA ASP A 6 -9.19 -11.21 -18.96
C ASP A 6 -9.67 -12.65 -18.77
N ARG A 7 -8.77 -13.63 -18.83
CA ARG A 7 -9.10 -15.04 -18.51
C ARG A 7 -9.53 -15.22 -17.07
N LEU A 8 -8.88 -14.53 -16.13
CA LEU A 8 -9.30 -14.51 -14.74
C LEU A 8 -10.71 -13.90 -14.65
N TRP A 9 -10.93 -12.69 -15.17
CA TRP A 9 -12.22 -12.00 -15.15
C TRP A 9 -13.39 -12.83 -15.70
N LEU A 10 -13.18 -13.54 -16.82
CA LEU A 10 -14.20 -14.34 -17.49
C LEU A 10 -14.48 -15.71 -16.82
N SER A 11 -13.59 -16.19 -15.95
CA SER A 11 -13.69 -17.54 -15.35
C SER A 11 -14.32 -17.58 -13.96
N TYR A 12 -14.58 -16.42 -13.36
CA TYR A 12 -15.19 -16.33 -12.03
C TYR A 12 -16.68 -15.99 -12.16
N GLY A 13 -17.55 -16.84 -11.60
CA GLY A 13 -18.98 -16.55 -11.48
C GLY A 13 -19.28 -15.32 -10.61
N ASP A 14 -20.57 -14.94 -10.57
CA ASP A 14 -21.04 -13.65 -10.06
C ASP A 14 -20.50 -13.27 -8.66
N GLU A 15 -20.04 -12.02 -8.57
CA GLU A 15 -19.61 -11.25 -7.37
C GLU A 15 -18.23 -11.59 -6.76
N ARG A 16 -17.15 -11.06 -7.36
CA ARG A 16 -15.79 -11.07 -6.81
C ARG A 16 -15.13 -9.70 -6.86
N ILE A 17 -14.27 -9.40 -5.86
CA ILE A 17 -13.39 -8.24 -5.85
C ILE A 17 -11.97 -8.70 -6.18
N MET A 18 -11.38 -8.16 -7.25
CA MET A 18 -9.99 -8.43 -7.64
C MET A 18 -9.09 -7.24 -7.25
N ILE A 19 -8.01 -7.50 -6.50
CA ILE A 19 -7.04 -6.48 -6.10
C ILE A 19 -5.74 -6.70 -6.86
N VAL A 20 -5.40 -5.76 -7.75
CA VAL A 20 -4.12 -5.74 -8.47
C VAL A 20 -3.22 -4.67 -7.89
N LYS A 21 -1.96 -5.03 -7.60
CA LYS A 21 -0.93 -4.10 -7.13
C LYS A 21 0.17 -4.01 -8.18
N THR A 22 0.58 -2.79 -8.52
CA THR A 22 1.72 -2.53 -9.42
C THR A 22 2.52 -1.33 -8.93
N ASN A 23 3.83 -1.37 -9.12
CA ASN A 23 4.75 -0.25 -8.95
C ASN A 23 4.96 0.54 -10.26
N HIS A 24 4.43 0.06 -11.39
CA HIS A 24 4.55 0.64 -12.71
C HIS A 24 3.17 0.75 -13.37
N LYS A 25 2.36 1.73 -12.93
CA LYS A 25 1.02 1.95 -13.50
C LYS A 25 1.08 2.34 -14.98
N ASP A 26 2.15 3.03 -15.39
CA ASP A 26 2.45 3.43 -16.77
C ASP A 26 2.66 2.25 -17.73
N LYS A 27 3.04 1.08 -17.20
CA LYS A 27 3.23 -0.15 -17.98
C LYS A 27 1.97 -1.02 -18.05
N LEU A 28 0.89 -0.61 -17.39
CA LEU A 28 -0.40 -1.28 -17.54
C LEU A 28 -1.03 -0.90 -18.88
N ASP A 29 -1.64 -1.89 -19.51
CA ASP A 29 -2.43 -1.67 -20.71
C ASP A 29 -3.63 -0.77 -20.38
N LEU A 30 -3.83 0.28 -21.18
CA LEU A 30 -4.91 1.25 -21.03
C LEU A 30 -6.30 0.60 -21.06
N THR A 31 -6.43 -0.57 -21.68
CA THR A 31 -7.68 -1.34 -21.71
C THR A 31 -8.09 -1.82 -20.32
N LEU A 32 -7.15 -2.05 -19.39
CA LEU A 32 -7.44 -2.40 -17.99
C LEU A 32 -7.97 -1.23 -17.18
N LEU A 33 -7.65 0.01 -17.58
CA LEU A 33 -8.11 1.23 -16.88
C LEU A 33 -9.52 1.65 -17.29
N ARG A 34 -10.20 0.85 -18.13
CA ARG A 34 -11.57 1.12 -18.56
C ARG A 34 -12.56 0.67 -17.49
N PRO A 35 -13.70 1.36 -17.35
CA PRO A 35 -14.79 0.92 -16.49
C PRO A 35 -15.20 -0.52 -16.85
N GLY A 36 -15.44 -1.35 -15.82
CA GLY A 36 -15.74 -2.77 -15.97
C GLY A 36 -14.53 -3.70 -15.97
N HIS A 37 -13.31 -3.18 -15.81
CA HIS A 37 -12.08 -3.97 -15.61
C HIS A 37 -11.29 -3.54 -14.36
N MET A 38 -11.03 -2.24 -14.20
CA MET A 38 -10.52 -1.66 -12.95
C MET A 38 -11.28 -0.37 -12.64
N ASP A 39 -12.26 -0.46 -11.76
CA ASP A 39 -13.11 0.69 -11.45
C ASP A 39 -12.50 1.61 -10.38
N VAL A 40 -11.63 1.07 -9.52
CA VAL A 40 -11.03 1.80 -8.39
C VAL A 40 -9.52 1.82 -8.50
N HIS A 41 -8.95 3.04 -8.51
CA HIS A 41 -7.51 3.25 -8.53
C HIS A 41 -7.07 3.99 -7.26
N ILE A 42 -6.29 3.32 -6.43
CA ILE A 42 -5.69 3.91 -5.22
C ILE A 42 -4.20 4.12 -5.48
N HIS A 43 -3.73 5.37 -5.37
CA HIS A 43 -2.31 5.67 -5.41
C HIS A 43 -1.70 5.48 -4.02
N MET A 44 -0.82 4.48 -3.89
CA MET A 44 -0.10 4.21 -2.64
C MET A 44 1.17 5.07 -2.60
N SER A 45 1.07 6.28 -2.05
CA SER A 45 2.21 7.19 -1.90
C SER A 45 3.19 6.72 -0.81
N TYR A 46 4.36 7.37 -0.76
CA TYR A 46 5.32 7.17 0.33
C TYR A 46 4.73 7.56 1.69
N CYS A 47 5.30 6.98 2.75
CA CYS A 47 4.89 7.29 4.11
C CYS A 47 5.28 8.74 4.46
N THR A 48 4.30 9.53 4.88
CA THR A 48 4.52 10.89 5.41
C THR A 48 4.75 10.84 6.93
N PRO A 49 5.29 11.89 7.56
CA PRO A 49 5.36 11.99 9.02
C PRO A 49 4.01 11.74 9.71
N CYS A 50 2.94 12.40 9.24
CA CYS A 50 1.58 12.15 9.74
C CYS A 50 1.14 10.70 9.52
N GLY A 51 1.42 10.12 8.36
CA GLY A 51 1.13 8.72 8.07
C GLY A 51 1.87 7.77 9.02
N PHE A 52 3.13 8.05 9.33
CA PHE A 52 3.91 7.29 10.29
C PHE A 52 3.32 7.37 11.70
N ARG A 53 2.98 8.56 12.21
CA ARG A 53 2.33 8.70 13.52
C ARG A 53 1.02 7.91 13.60
N MET A 54 0.21 7.97 12.55
CA MET A 54 -1.02 7.19 12.45
C MET A 54 -0.75 5.68 12.50
N LEU A 55 0.26 5.20 11.76
CA LEU A 55 0.66 3.79 11.77
C LEU A 55 1.22 3.36 13.13
N ALA A 56 2.05 4.19 13.77
CA ALA A 56 2.62 3.90 15.09
C ALA A 56 1.53 3.82 16.17
N SER A 57 0.57 4.74 16.14
CA SER A 57 -0.60 4.70 17.02
C SER A 57 -1.46 3.45 16.76
N ASN A 58 -1.76 3.14 15.49
CA ASN A 58 -2.65 2.02 15.14
C ASN A 58 -2.04 0.64 15.43
N TYR A 59 -0.74 0.46 15.19
CA TYR A 59 -0.10 -0.84 15.30
C TYR A 59 0.62 -1.07 16.62
N LEU A 60 1.18 -0.02 17.23
CA LEU A 60 1.98 -0.12 18.45
C LEU A 60 1.35 0.61 19.65
N TRP A 61 0.25 1.36 19.46
CA TRP A 61 -0.38 2.20 20.50
C TRP A 61 0.57 3.25 21.09
N ILE A 62 1.54 3.71 20.30
CA ILE A 62 2.48 4.76 20.66
C ILE A 62 2.07 6.06 19.98
N THR A 63 1.77 7.08 20.78
CA THR A 63 1.43 8.42 20.28
C THR A 63 2.63 9.36 20.27
N GLU A 64 3.61 9.11 21.14
CA GLU A 64 4.83 9.91 21.26
C GLU A 64 6.03 9.02 21.59
N HIS A 65 7.18 9.32 21.01
CA HIS A 65 8.44 8.67 21.33
C HIS A 65 9.60 9.63 21.02
N PRO A 66 10.68 9.67 21.82
CA PRO A 66 11.81 10.56 21.57
C PRO A 66 12.41 10.45 20.16
N LEU A 67 12.35 9.24 19.57
CA LEU A 67 12.86 8.97 18.22
C LEU A 67 11.91 9.39 17.09
N PHE A 68 10.68 9.83 17.36
CA PHE A 68 9.74 10.19 16.30
C PHE A 68 10.29 11.30 15.41
N SER A 69 10.89 12.34 16.00
CA SER A 69 11.45 13.44 15.21
C SER A 69 12.56 12.97 14.24
N GLU A 70 13.39 12.02 14.65
CA GLU A 70 14.47 11.48 13.81
C GLU A 70 13.92 10.58 12.70
N ILE A 71 12.90 9.78 13.02
CA ILE A 71 12.23 8.91 12.06
C ILE A 71 11.48 9.75 11.02
N GLU A 72 10.75 10.78 11.44
CA GLU A 72 10.01 11.69 10.55
C GLU A 72 10.96 12.43 9.60
N MET A 73 12.07 12.95 10.11
CA MET A 73 13.10 13.57 9.27
C MET A 73 13.71 12.58 8.28
N SER A 74 13.92 11.33 8.71
CA SER A 74 14.38 10.27 7.83
C SER A 74 13.36 9.90 6.74
N LEU A 75 12.06 9.98 7.02
CA LEU A 75 10.99 9.74 6.04
C LEU A 75 10.88 10.87 5.01
N GLU A 76 11.21 12.10 5.38
CA GLU A 76 11.27 13.21 4.43
C GLU A 76 12.47 13.09 3.48
N LEU A 77 13.61 12.64 4.03
CA LEU A 77 14.83 12.45 3.25
C LEU A 77 14.82 11.16 2.41
N LYS A 78 14.12 10.11 2.88
CA LYS A 78 14.05 8.80 2.24
C LYS A 78 12.60 8.45 1.91
N LYS A 79 12.35 8.25 0.62
CA LYS A 79 11.08 7.75 0.09
C LYS A 79 10.85 6.27 0.50
N VAL A 80 10.30 6.05 1.70
CA VAL A 80 10.05 4.70 2.27
C VAL A 80 8.61 4.23 1.99
N ILE A 81 8.46 3.00 1.49
CA ILE A 81 7.16 2.40 1.10
C ILE A 81 6.66 1.33 2.11
N GLN A 82 7.51 0.82 3.02
CA GLN A 82 7.23 -0.36 3.85
C GLN A 82 7.16 -0.12 5.37
N VAL A 83 6.83 1.11 5.79
CA VAL A 83 6.79 1.47 7.23
C VAL A 83 5.79 0.62 8.01
N ALA A 84 4.59 0.40 7.46
CA ALA A 84 3.54 -0.38 8.12
C ALA A 84 3.97 -1.83 8.39
N GLU A 85 4.64 -2.48 7.44
CA GLU A 85 5.11 -3.86 7.58
C GLU A 85 6.11 -4.00 8.73
N GLN A 86 7.04 -3.06 8.84
CA GLN A 86 8.03 -3.06 9.93
C GLN A 86 7.37 -2.88 11.29
N LEU A 87 6.41 -1.96 11.41
CA LEU A 87 5.67 -1.73 12.66
C LEU A 87 4.84 -2.97 13.06
N ILE A 88 4.18 -3.61 12.10
CA ILE A 88 3.44 -4.86 12.34
C ILE A 88 4.41 -5.95 12.83
N ARG A 89 5.59 -6.08 12.21
CA ARG A 89 6.58 -7.06 12.61
C ARG A 89 7.09 -6.82 14.04
N MET A 90 7.30 -5.58 14.43
CA MET A 90 7.69 -5.20 15.81
C MET A 90 6.61 -5.60 16.83
N ARG A 91 5.34 -5.50 16.47
CA ARG A 91 4.23 -5.93 17.34
C ARG A 91 4.26 -7.45 17.60
N TYR A 92 4.49 -8.25 16.57
CA TYR A 92 4.48 -9.72 16.70
C TYR A 92 5.79 -10.29 17.24
N HIS A 93 6.91 -9.57 17.06
CA HIS A 93 8.22 -9.92 17.58
C HIS A 93 8.82 -8.75 18.34
N PRO A 94 8.35 -8.48 19.57
CA PRO A 94 8.98 -7.50 20.45
C PRO A 94 10.41 -7.96 20.74
N ARG A 95 11.39 -7.10 20.46
CA ARG A 95 12.80 -7.33 20.82
C ARG A 95 13.01 -7.16 22.31
#